data_AF-A0A7G8H8Z9-F1
#
_entry.id   AF-A0A7G8H8Z9-F1
#
_cell.length_a   1.000
_cell.length_b   1.000
_cell.length_c   1.000
_cell.angle_alpha   90.00
_cell.angle_beta   90.00
_cell.angle_gamma   90.00
#
_symmetry.space_group_name_H-M   'P 1'
#
loop_
_entity.id
_entity.type
_entity.pdbx_description
1 polymer ?
#
loop_
_entity_poly.entity_id
_entity_poly.type
_entity_poly.pdbx_seq_one_letter_code
_entity_poly.pdbx_strand_id
1 'polypeptide(L)'
;MLPDQEELIRRLLSDTPLLKDTPDHLLQVVNVLESYGLVLDAYSKNLVDQGEKQMLNPFPVFRFFHEGFSVKRLWTHLMGDRINFEYAEYCQKAMFWHGTGGLDAYLDTPAFAEACQRVIKRKSARDPLLALNNRLYPDFAPEAIRSLTTIYCLGLFWRVMSDIFVDLARRYAIKEVICVNDVVHHIRDGLVAAAGSPIEYKVSIGGEEIWVLPPEAGLTFLVDVAVPYVEAVFFRGMPFLGTVSYNAQARQISPDISDFKYGALYADPIPSMGAGIPPSLCMQDMYRHLPEELSLWYDDHGRGQTDVHIQICISFQKSMFCVTNAAIAGTMPHPLDSEDLEEQAANRAYAEAWSGRLMGCQRVALL
;
A
#
# COMPACT_ATOMS: atom_id res chain seq x y z
N MET A 1 8.50 -26.56 -11.17
CA MET A 1 7.82 -25.98 -12.35
C MET A 1 6.96 -24.83 -11.86
N LEU A 2 6.91 -23.71 -12.60
CA LEU A 2 6.04 -22.58 -12.22
C LEU A 2 4.57 -23.04 -12.19
N PRO A 3 3.79 -22.66 -11.16
CA PRO A 3 2.39 -23.06 -11.07
C PRO A 3 1.61 -22.47 -12.25
N ASP A 4 0.94 -23.31 -13.03
CA ASP A 4 0.04 -22.87 -14.09
C ASP A 4 -1.28 -22.32 -13.51
N GLN A 5 -2.16 -21.84 -14.38
CA GLN A 5 -3.39 -21.19 -13.92
C GLN A 5 -4.30 -22.15 -13.15
N GLU A 6 -4.40 -23.41 -13.58
CA GLU A 6 -5.24 -24.42 -12.91
C GLU A 6 -4.69 -24.75 -11.53
N GLU A 7 -3.37 -24.84 -11.38
CA GLU A 7 -2.74 -25.01 -10.07
C GLU A 7 -2.99 -23.81 -9.14
N LEU A 8 -3.00 -22.57 -9.67
CA LEU A 8 -3.37 -21.40 -8.86
C LEU A 8 -4.84 -21.44 -8.45
N ILE A 9 -5.75 -21.79 -9.36
CA ILE A 9 -7.18 -21.97 -9.06
C ILE A 9 -7.36 -23.03 -7.99
N ARG A 10 -6.71 -24.18 -8.14
CA ARG A 10 -6.74 -25.27 -7.16
C ARG A 10 -6.30 -24.78 -5.79
N ARG A 11 -5.19 -24.03 -5.69
CA ARG A 11 -4.70 -23.50 -4.41
C ARG A 11 -5.73 -22.57 -3.74
N LEU A 12 -6.27 -21.61 -4.50
CA LEU A 12 -7.27 -20.67 -4.02
C LEU A 12 -8.55 -21.36 -3.53
N LEU A 13 -8.97 -22.45 -4.18
CA LEU A 13 -10.18 -23.19 -3.83
C LEU A 13 -9.97 -24.27 -2.74
N SER A 14 -8.73 -24.57 -2.37
CA SER A 14 -8.39 -25.63 -1.40
C SER A 14 -7.73 -25.12 -0.12
N ASP A 15 -7.89 -23.84 0.19
CA ASP A 15 -7.26 -23.17 1.34
C ASP A 15 -5.75 -23.45 1.42
N THR A 16 -5.11 -23.60 0.26
CA THR A 16 -3.67 -23.83 0.15
C THR A 16 -3.01 -22.50 -0.22
N PRO A 17 -1.93 -22.10 0.45
CA PRO A 17 -1.30 -20.82 0.16
C PRO A 17 -0.76 -20.77 -1.28
N LEU A 18 -0.87 -19.59 -1.90
CA LEU A 18 -0.27 -19.35 -3.22
C LEU A 18 1.24 -19.59 -3.18
N LEU A 19 1.91 -19.08 -2.14
CA LEU A 19 3.33 -19.32 -1.87
C LEU A 19 3.51 -20.75 -1.35
N LYS A 20 4.51 -21.46 -1.85
CA LYS A 20 4.85 -22.79 -1.35
C LYS A 20 5.14 -22.75 0.15
N ASP A 21 4.55 -23.68 0.88
CA ASP A 21 4.72 -23.77 2.33
C ASP A 21 6.04 -24.48 2.69
N THR A 22 7.04 -23.71 3.07
CA THR A 22 8.36 -24.21 3.53
C THR A 22 8.83 -23.40 4.74
N PRO A 23 9.69 -23.97 5.60
CA PRO A 23 10.28 -23.23 6.72
C PRO A 23 11.01 -21.95 6.29
N ASP A 24 11.75 -22.01 5.18
CA ASP A 24 12.47 -20.83 4.64
C ASP A 24 11.51 -19.73 4.19
N HIS A 25 10.37 -20.09 3.60
CA HIS A 25 9.36 -19.13 3.18
C HIS A 25 8.63 -18.51 4.35
N LEU A 26 8.29 -19.32 5.35
CA LEU A 26 7.70 -18.82 6.58
C LEU A 26 8.64 -17.80 7.24
N LEU A 27 9.92 -18.16 7.42
CA LEU A 27 10.94 -17.28 8.00
C LEU A 27 11.05 -15.98 7.22
N GLN A 28 11.19 -16.05 5.89
CA GLN A 28 11.29 -14.86 5.03
C GLN A 28 10.06 -13.96 5.13
N VAL A 29 8.86 -14.54 5.01
CA VAL A 29 7.61 -13.76 4.96
C VAL A 29 7.32 -13.11 6.29
N VAL A 30 7.44 -13.81 7.41
CA VAL A 30 7.14 -13.23 8.72
C VAL A 30 8.13 -12.10 9.04
N ASN A 31 9.43 -12.37 8.91
CA ASN A 31 10.45 -11.40 9.30
C ASN A 31 10.49 -10.17 8.37
N VAL A 32 10.23 -10.33 7.06
CA VAL A 32 10.14 -9.16 6.16
C VAL A 32 8.88 -8.34 6.43
N LEU A 33 7.77 -8.99 6.80
CA LEU A 33 6.54 -8.29 7.20
C LEU A 33 6.72 -7.57 8.54
N GLU A 34 7.50 -8.10 9.48
CA GLU A 34 7.85 -7.38 10.71
C GLU A 34 8.55 -6.05 10.39
N SER A 35 9.63 -6.13 9.60
CA SER A 35 10.37 -4.94 9.14
C SER A 35 9.46 -3.97 8.39
N TYR A 36 8.65 -4.48 7.46
CA TYR A 36 7.71 -3.67 6.71
C TYR A 36 6.64 -3.03 7.61
N GLY A 37 6.13 -3.75 8.61
CA GLY A 37 5.18 -3.24 9.58
C GLY A 37 5.71 -2.03 10.35
N LEU A 38 6.97 -2.07 10.79
CA LEU A 38 7.64 -0.93 11.43
C LEU A 38 7.80 0.27 10.48
N VAL A 39 8.12 0.02 9.22
CA VAL A 39 8.20 1.08 8.19
C VAL A 39 6.81 1.67 7.90
N LEU A 40 5.77 0.82 7.82
CA LEU A 40 4.38 1.24 7.63
C LEU A 40 3.85 2.05 8.82
N ASP A 41 4.22 1.73 10.05
CA ASP A 41 3.89 2.53 11.23
C ASP A 41 4.40 3.96 11.08
N ALA A 42 5.68 4.11 10.69
CA ALA A 42 6.29 5.41 10.47
C ALA A 42 5.64 6.15 9.28
N TYR A 43 5.40 5.47 8.17
CA TYR A 43 4.70 6.04 7.01
C TYR A 43 3.28 6.50 7.38
N SER A 44 2.52 5.68 8.09
CA SER A 44 1.16 5.98 8.54
C SER A 44 1.13 7.25 9.39
N LYS A 45 1.97 7.32 10.43
CA LYS A 45 2.08 8.52 11.28
C LYS A 45 2.41 9.77 10.48
N ASN A 46 3.32 9.65 9.52
CA ASN A 46 3.69 10.79 8.68
C ASN A 46 2.56 11.22 7.75
N LEU A 47 1.92 10.30 7.04
CA LEU A 47 0.84 10.63 6.10
C LEU A 47 -0.38 11.23 6.80
N VAL A 48 -0.77 10.69 7.96
CA VAL A 48 -1.85 11.26 8.79
C VAL A 48 -1.50 12.69 9.21
N ASP A 49 -0.28 12.92 9.70
CA ASP A 49 0.20 14.26 10.07
C ASP A 49 0.21 15.22 8.86
N GLN A 50 0.62 14.74 7.69
CA GLN A 50 0.57 15.52 6.45
C GLN A 50 -0.85 15.95 6.10
N GLY A 51 -1.81 15.02 6.13
CA GLY A 51 -3.22 15.33 5.91
C GLY A 51 -3.69 16.42 6.87
N GLU A 52 -3.52 16.20 8.16
CA GLU A 52 -4.06 17.08 9.21
C GLU A 52 -3.43 18.48 9.23
N LYS A 53 -2.10 18.56 9.04
CA LYS A 53 -1.35 19.81 9.29
C LYS A 53 -0.91 20.53 8.03
N GLN A 54 -0.78 19.84 6.89
CA GLN A 54 -0.25 20.42 5.65
C GLN A 54 -1.35 20.83 4.66
N MET A 55 -2.62 20.84 5.09
CA MET A 55 -3.76 21.23 4.24
C MET A 55 -3.54 22.59 3.55
N LEU A 56 -3.43 22.57 2.22
CA LEU A 56 -3.15 23.73 1.37
C LEU A 56 -1.94 24.58 1.83
N ASN A 57 -0.90 23.95 2.39
CA ASN A 57 0.34 24.64 2.71
C ASN A 57 1.18 24.85 1.43
N PRO A 58 1.47 26.10 0.99
CA PRO A 58 2.23 26.35 -0.23
C PRO A 58 3.70 25.93 -0.13
N PHE A 59 4.26 25.87 1.09
CA PHE A 59 5.66 25.53 1.33
C PHE A 59 5.79 24.48 2.44
N PRO A 60 5.50 23.20 2.16
CA PRO A 60 5.52 22.11 3.14
C PRO A 60 6.95 21.61 3.41
N VAL A 61 7.85 22.52 3.82
CA VAL A 61 9.28 22.25 4.05
C VAL A 61 9.49 21.20 5.15
N PHE A 62 8.61 21.19 6.16
CA PHE A 62 8.72 20.30 7.32
C PHE A 62 7.71 19.13 7.28
N ARG A 63 7.18 18.76 6.11
CA ARG A 63 6.14 17.70 6.00
C ARG A 63 6.58 16.32 6.49
N PHE A 64 7.89 16.07 6.57
CA PHE A 64 8.45 14.83 7.09
C PHE A 64 8.78 14.87 8.60
N PHE A 65 8.51 15.99 9.28
CA PHE A 65 8.81 16.20 10.70
C PHE A 65 7.56 16.04 11.58
N HIS A 66 6.79 14.98 11.35
CA HIS A 66 5.55 14.69 12.10
C HIS A 66 5.79 14.52 13.61
N GLU A 67 6.96 13.99 13.99
CA GLU A 67 7.37 13.89 15.40
C GLU A 67 7.85 15.23 16.01
N GLY A 68 7.84 16.32 15.23
CA GLY A 68 8.31 17.65 15.63
C GLY A 68 9.73 18.00 15.16
N PHE A 69 10.02 19.29 15.16
CA PHE A 69 11.29 19.85 14.74
C PHE A 69 12.37 19.76 15.83
N SER A 70 13.58 19.38 15.44
CA SER A 70 14.80 19.57 16.24
C SER A 70 16.01 19.73 15.33
N VAL A 71 17.06 20.42 15.79
CA VAL A 71 18.31 20.60 15.02
C VAL A 71 18.94 19.24 14.68
N LYS A 72 18.88 18.28 15.62
CA LYS A 72 19.33 16.90 15.38
C LYS A 72 18.57 16.25 14.22
N ARG A 73 17.24 16.28 14.23
CA ARG A 73 16.42 15.72 13.15
C ARG A 73 16.65 16.43 11.83
N LEU A 74 16.81 17.75 11.84
CA LEU A 74 17.14 18.51 10.64
C LEU A 74 18.47 18.04 10.04
N TRP A 75 19.50 17.88 10.88
CA TRP A 75 20.81 17.39 10.45
C TRP A 75 20.71 15.98 9.86
N THR A 76 20.07 15.05 10.57
CA THR A 76 19.80 13.69 10.12
C THR A 76 19.03 13.66 8.79
N HIS A 77 18.02 14.53 8.63
CA HIS A 77 17.26 14.68 7.40
C HIS A 77 18.14 15.14 6.23
N LEU A 78 18.98 16.15 6.45
CA LEU A 78 19.89 16.69 5.42
C LEU A 78 20.99 15.69 5.03
N MET A 79 21.42 14.82 5.95
CA MET A 79 22.37 13.74 5.66
C MET A 79 21.73 12.55 4.94
N GLY A 80 20.40 12.51 4.81
CA GLY A 80 19.67 11.38 4.23
C GLY A 80 19.52 10.16 5.14
N ASP A 81 19.88 10.27 6.42
CA ASP A 81 19.80 9.17 7.39
C ASP A 81 18.41 9.08 8.03
N ARG A 82 17.38 8.89 7.19
CA ARG A 82 15.97 8.87 7.61
C ARG A 82 15.16 7.86 6.81
N ILE A 83 14.00 7.51 7.36
CA ILE A 83 12.92 6.85 6.61
C ILE A 83 12.57 7.66 5.36
N ASN A 84 12.45 6.96 4.23
CA ASN A 84 12.21 7.50 2.90
C ASN A 84 10.70 7.68 2.65
N PHE A 85 10.09 8.61 3.37
CA PHE A 85 8.67 8.98 3.21
C PHE A 85 8.25 9.36 1.77
N GLU A 86 9.20 9.63 0.87
CA GLU A 86 8.92 9.81 -0.56
C GLU A 86 8.28 8.57 -1.19
N TYR A 87 8.61 7.37 -0.71
CA TYR A 87 7.95 6.15 -1.18
C TYR A 87 6.47 6.12 -0.76
N ALA A 88 6.17 6.62 0.45
CA ALA A 88 4.80 6.79 0.92
C ALA A 88 3.99 7.72 0.01
N GLU A 89 4.56 8.88 -0.32
CA GLU A 89 3.97 9.83 -1.28
C GLU A 89 3.84 9.23 -2.69
N TYR A 90 4.79 8.38 -3.12
CA TYR A 90 4.71 7.68 -4.39
C TYR A 90 3.52 6.72 -4.45
N CYS A 91 3.31 5.90 -3.41
CA CYS A 91 2.15 5.02 -3.31
C CYS A 91 0.84 5.82 -3.30
N GLN A 92 0.78 6.93 -2.57
CA GLN A 92 -0.39 7.79 -2.58
C GLN A 92 -0.68 8.34 -3.98
N LYS A 93 0.33 8.84 -4.69
CA LYS A 93 0.14 9.34 -6.06
C LYS A 93 -0.36 8.24 -7.00
N ALA A 94 0.07 6.99 -6.79
CA ALA A 94 -0.40 5.87 -7.57
C ALA A 94 -1.88 5.62 -7.31
N MET A 95 -2.31 5.59 -6.05
CA MET A 95 -3.73 5.50 -5.68
C MET A 95 -4.55 6.63 -6.28
N PHE A 96 -4.08 7.87 -6.13
CA PHE A 96 -4.78 9.06 -6.59
C PHE A 96 -4.98 9.06 -8.11
N TRP A 97 -3.99 8.59 -8.87
CA TRP A 97 -4.05 8.59 -10.33
C TRP A 97 -4.81 7.39 -10.91
N HIS A 98 -4.67 6.20 -10.32
CA HIS A 98 -5.39 4.99 -10.76
C HIS A 98 -6.87 5.00 -10.37
N GLY A 99 -7.20 5.83 -9.40
CA GLY A 99 -8.50 5.92 -8.77
C GLY A 99 -8.67 4.95 -7.61
N THR A 100 -9.43 5.39 -6.61
CA THR A 100 -9.66 4.71 -5.33
C THR A 100 -11.04 4.07 -5.21
N GLY A 101 -11.78 3.90 -6.32
CA GLY A 101 -13.08 3.23 -6.30
C GLY A 101 -14.12 3.97 -5.45
N GLY A 102 -14.48 3.41 -4.29
CA GLY A 102 -15.53 3.96 -3.41
C GLY A 102 -15.21 5.33 -2.82
N LEU A 103 -13.94 5.57 -2.44
CA LEU A 103 -13.50 6.89 -1.98
C LEU A 103 -13.63 7.94 -3.10
N ASP A 104 -13.19 7.65 -4.33
CA ASP A 104 -13.33 8.57 -5.46
C ASP A 104 -14.78 8.94 -5.75
N ALA A 105 -15.70 7.96 -5.66
CA ALA A 105 -17.13 8.22 -5.84
C ALA A 105 -17.65 9.25 -4.84
N TYR A 106 -17.15 9.25 -3.59
CA TYR A 106 -17.47 10.30 -2.62
C TYR A 106 -16.79 11.64 -2.95
N LEU A 107 -15.52 11.63 -3.37
CA LEU A 107 -14.77 12.84 -3.71
C LEU A 107 -15.41 13.61 -4.88
N ASP A 108 -16.20 12.95 -5.73
CA ASP A 108 -16.95 13.56 -6.84
C ASP A 108 -18.32 14.14 -6.43
N THR A 109 -18.70 14.03 -5.15
CA THR A 109 -20.02 14.50 -4.68
C THR A 109 -20.07 16.02 -4.43
N PRO A 110 -21.27 16.64 -4.51
CA PRO A 110 -21.47 18.02 -4.09
C PRO A 110 -21.12 18.27 -2.61
N ALA A 111 -21.29 17.26 -1.74
CA ALA A 111 -20.96 17.36 -0.32
C ALA A 111 -19.45 17.55 -0.10
N PHE A 112 -18.61 16.79 -0.81
CA PHE A 112 -17.16 16.98 -0.78
C PHE A 112 -16.75 18.33 -1.38
N ALA A 113 -17.39 18.76 -2.46
CA ALA A 113 -17.14 20.08 -3.06
C ALA A 113 -17.45 21.23 -2.07
N GLU A 114 -18.53 21.12 -1.30
CA GLU A 114 -18.87 22.10 -0.25
C GLU A 114 -17.81 22.10 0.86
N ALA A 115 -17.37 20.93 1.32
CA ALA A 115 -16.29 20.82 2.30
C ALA A 115 -15.01 21.49 1.80
N CYS A 116 -14.64 21.28 0.53
CA CYS A 116 -13.52 21.95 -0.12
C CYS A 116 -13.68 23.47 -0.09
N GLN A 117 -14.85 24.00 -0.48
CA GLN A 117 -15.11 25.44 -0.45
C GLN A 117 -14.96 26.04 0.95
N ARG A 118 -15.41 25.33 1.99
CA ARG A 118 -15.23 25.75 3.38
C ARG A 118 -13.75 25.81 3.77
N VAL A 119 -12.99 24.76 3.46
CA VAL A 119 -11.53 24.69 3.68
C VAL A 119 -10.82 25.86 2.98
N ILE A 120 -11.09 26.04 1.69
CA ILE A 120 -10.49 27.08 0.85
C ILE A 120 -10.81 28.47 1.41
N LYS A 121 -12.08 28.74 1.73
CA LYS A 121 -12.50 30.04 2.29
C LYS A 121 -11.75 30.37 3.58
N ARG A 122 -11.61 29.40 4.48
CA ARG A 122 -10.92 29.61 5.76
C ARG A 122 -9.42 29.77 5.61
N LYS A 123 -8.77 29.01 4.73
CA LYS A 123 -7.33 29.18 4.44
C LYS A 123 -7.05 30.50 3.72
N SER A 124 -7.85 30.83 2.71
CA SER A 124 -7.71 32.07 1.92
C SER A 124 -7.92 33.34 2.74
N ALA A 125 -8.70 33.27 3.81
CA ALA A 125 -8.86 34.39 4.75
C ALA A 125 -7.58 34.73 5.52
N ARG A 126 -6.63 33.79 5.64
CA ARG A 126 -5.35 33.97 6.34
C ARG A 126 -4.15 34.01 5.39
N ASP A 127 -4.29 33.44 4.20
CA ASP A 127 -3.24 33.34 3.19
C ASP A 127 -3.65 34.07 1.90
N PRO A 128 -3.14 35.32 1.68
CA PRO A 128 -3.42 36.08 0.47
C PRO A 128 -2.92 35.43 -0.82
N LEU A 129 -1.83 34.64 -0.76
CA LEU A 129 -1.30 33.96 -1.94
C LEU A 129 -2.26 32.85 -2.37
N LEU A 130 -2.75 32.06 -1.42
CA LEU A 130 -3.77 31.06 -1.70
C LEU A 130 -5.06 31.70 -2.21
N ALA A 131 -5.48 32.83 -1.63
CA ALA A 131 -6.68 33.55 -2.09
C ALA A 131 -6.56 34.00 -3.56
N LEU A 132 -5.40 34.54 -3.93
CA LEU A 132 -5.11 34.94 -5.31
C LEU A 132 -5.07 33.73 -6.25
N ASN A 133 -4.37 32.66 -5.84
CA ASN A 133 -4.27 31.44 -6.62
C ASN A 133 -5.65 30.82 -6.87
N ASN A 134 -6.49 30.72 -5.84
CA ASN A 134 -7.84 30.18 -5.95
C ASN A 134 -8.75 31.04 -6.83
N ARG A 135 -8.52 32.36 -6.89
CA ARG A 135 -9.29 33.25 -7.79
C ARG A 135 -8.89 33.05 -9.26
N LEU A 136 -7.62 32.80 -9.53
CA LEU A 136 -7.10 32.62 -10.89
C LEU A 136 -7.31 31.18 -11.39
N TYR A 137 -7.20 30.20 -10.50
CA TYR A 137 -7.21 28.76 -10.77
C TYR A 137 -8.12 28.05 -9.76
N PRO A 138 -9.45 28.20 -9.88
CA PRO A 138 -10.40 27.70 -8.88
C PRO A 138 -10.38 26.18 -8.70
N ASP A 139 -9.94 25.42 -9.71
CA ASP A 139 -9.90 23.96 -9.67
C ASP A 139 -8.62 23.41 -9.01
N PHE A 140 -7.59 24.24 -8.81
CA PHE A 140 -6.32 23.79 -8.22
C PHE A 140 -6.48 23.35 -6.76
N ALA A 141 -7.15 24.16 -5.94
CA ALA A 141 -7.26 23.89 -4.51
C ALA A 141 -8.16 22.67 -4.20
N PRO A 142 -9.34 22.48 -4.84
CA PRO A 142 -10.10 21.24 -4.71
C PRO A 142 -9.29 19.99 -5.02
N GLU A 143 -8.52 19.99 -6.12
CA GLU A 143 -7.68 18.85 -6.51
C GLU A 143 -6.57 18.57 -5.48
N ALA A 144 -5.94 19.63 -4.96
CA ALA A 144 -4.97 19.51 -3.88
C ALA A 144 -5.60 18.92 -2.59
N ILE A 145 -6.84 19.29 -2.27
CA ILE A 145 -7.57 18.71 -1.14
C ILE A 145 -7.86 17.23 -1.40
N ARG A 146 -8.29 16.83 -2.61
CA ARG A 146 -8.50 15.41 -2.95
C ARG A 146 -7.22 14.59 -2.76
N SER A 147 -6.08 15.11 -3.24
CA SER A 147 -4.78 14.47 -3.07
C SER A 147 -4.39 14.31 -1.60
N LEU A 148 -4.58 15.35 -0.78
CA LEU A 148 -4.30 15.30 0.66
C LEU A 148 -5.27 14.39 1.44
N THR A 149 -6.53 14.31 1.01
CA THR A 149 -7.49 13.32 1.54
C THR A 149 -7.03 11.90 1.23
N THR A 150 -6.51 11.66 0.02
CA THR A 150 -5.94 10.35 -0.34
C THR A 150 -4.69 10.03 0.48
N ILE A 151 -3.84 11.02 0.77
CA ILE A 151 -2.70 10.90 1.71
C ILE A 151 -3.20 10.42 3.08
N TYR A 152 -4.23 11.07 3.61
CA TYR A 152 -4.78 10.73 4.92
C TYR A 152 -5.36 9.30 4.95
N CYS A 153 -6.17 8.94 3.95
CA CYS A 153 -6.75 7.60 3.83
C CYS A 153 -5.68 6.51 3.70
N LEU A 154 -4.62 6.74 2.92
CA LEU A 154 -3.50 5.81 2.85
C LEU A 154 -2.80 5.65 4.21
N GLY A 155 -2.65 6.75 4.96
CA GLY A 155 -2.13 6.71 6.33
C GLY A 155 -2.97 5.83 7.27
N LEU A 156 -4.31 5.94 7.18
CA LEU A 156 -5.22 5.07 7.93
C LEU A 156 -5.12 3.59 7.49
N PHE A 157 -5.00 3.35 6.18
CA PHE A 157 -4.84 2.00 5.66
C PHE A 157 -3.58 1.32 6.24
N TRP A 158 -2.44 2.01 6.19
CA TRP A 158 -1.19 1.48 6.70
C TRP A 158 -1.11 1.34 8.21
N ARG A 159 -1.94 2.07 8.98
CA ARG A 159 -2.09 1.81 10.42
C ARG A 159 -2.56 0.38 10.66
N VAL A 160 -3.65 -0.01 9.98
CA VAL A 160 -4.20 -1.36 10.10
C VAL A 160 -3.20 -2.41 9.65
N MET A 161 -2.58 -2.22 8.48
CA MET A 161 -1.61 -3.19 7.95
C MET A 161 -0.38 -3.33 8.85
N SER A 162 0.14 -2.23 9.39
CA SER A 162 1.23 -2.24 10.36
C SER A 162 0.90 -3.10 11.57
N ASP A 163 -0.27 -2.89 12.18
CA ASP A 163 -0.67 -3.61 13.39
C ASP A 163 -0.82 -5.11 13.11
N ILE A 164 -1.38 -5.49 11.96
CA ILE A 164 -1.46 -6.89 11.51
C ILE A 164 -0.06 -7.50 11.37
N PHE A 165 0.87 -6.83 10.68
CA PHE A 165 2.20 -7.41 10.43
C PHE A 165 3.07 -7.51 11.68
N VAL A 166 2.98 -6.53 12.59
CA VAL A 166 3.70 -6.59 13.86
C VAL A 166 3.12 -7.68 14.78
N ASP A 167 1.80 -7.86 14.79
CA ASP A 167 1.18 -8.96 15.55
C ASP A 167 1.55 -10.34 14.97
N LEU A 168 1.63 -10.46 13.64
CA LEU A 168 2.09 -11.69 12.98
C LEU A 168 3.46 -12.12 13.51
N ALA A 169 4.42 -11.19 13.55
CA ALA A 169 5.76 -11.44 14.04
C ALA A 169 5.77 -11.86 15.51
N ARG A 170 4.95 -11.20 16.35
CA ARG A 170 4.75 -11.60 17.76
C ARG A 170 4.22 -13.03 17.87
N ARG A 171 3.21 -13.40 17.08
CA ARG A 171 2.59 -14.74 17.10
C ARG A 171 3.55 -15.82 16.60
N TYR A 172 4.36 -15.51 15.60
CA TYR A 172 5.45 -16.38 15.14
C TYR A 172 6.50 -16.61 16.23
N ALA A 173 6.93 -15.56 16.94
CA ALA A 173 7.92 -15.68 18.02
C ALA A 173 7.45 -16.59 19.18
N ILE A 174 6.15 -16.64 19.46
CA ILE A 174 5.55 -17.54 20.46
C ILE A 174 5.09 -18.88 19.88
N LYS A 175 5.42 -19.17 18.60
CA LYS A 175 5.14 -20.42 17.89
C LYS A 175 3.66 -20.71 17.64
N GLU A 176 2.83 -19.66 17.57
CA GLU A 176 1.43 -19.78 17.15
C GLU A 176 1.27 -19.79 15.62
N VAL A 177 2.25 -19.24 14.89
CA VAL A 177 2.31 -19.28 13.42
C VAL A 177 3.43 -20.24 13.07
N ILE A 178 3.10 -21.37 12.43
CA ILE A 178 4.05 -22.46 12.15
C ILE A 178 4.15 -22.81 10.66
N CYS A 179 3.29 -22.24 9.82
CA CYS A 179 3.31 -22.46 8.37
C CYS A 179 2.86 -21.22 7.59
N VAL A 180 3.08 -21.21 6.27
CA VAL A 180 2.67 -20.09 5.40
C VAL A 180 1.15 -19.92 5.37
N ASN A 181 0.37 -21.00 5.56
CA ASN A 181 -1.08 -20.89 5.62
C ASN A 181 -1.55 -20.08 6.85
N ASP A 182 -0.91 -20.26 8.01
CA ASP A 182 -1.19 -19.47 9.21
C ASP A 182 -0.96 -17.98 8.97
N VAL A 183 0.07 -17.62 8.18
CA VAL A 183 0.33 -16.23 7.78
C VAL A 183 -0.83 -15.66 6.97
N VAL A 184 -1.29 -16.41 5.96
CA VAL A 184 -2.42 -16.01 5.11
C VAL A 184 -3.68 -15.83 5.94
N HIS A 185 -3.99 -16.79 6.82
CA HIS A 185 -5.16 -16.72 7.70
C HIS A 185 -5.09 -15.54 8.66
N HIS A 186 -3.94 -15.30 9.29
CA HIS A 186 -3.78 -14.16 10.18
C HIS A 186 -4.03 -12.83 9.46
N ILE A 187 -3.47 -12.65 8.25
CA ILE A 187 -3.68 -11.42 7.47
C ILE A 187 -5.14 -11.31 7.03
N ARG A 188 -5.76 -12.41 6.58
CA ARG A 188 -7.18 -12.46 6.18
C ARG A 188 -8.06 -12.02 7.34
N ASP A 189 -7.87 -12.63 8.50
CA ASP A 189 -8.69 -12.38 9.69
C ASP A 189 -8.52 -10.93 10.17
N GLY A 190 -7.30 -10.39 10.10
CA GLY A 190 -7.04 -8.98 10.38
C GLY A 190 -7.76 -8.03 9.42
N LEU A 191 -7.73 -8.31 8.11
CA LEU A 191 -8.45 -7.53 7.09
C LEU A 191 -9.97 -7.61 7.29
N VAL A 192 -10.51 -8.79 7.58
CA VAL A 192 -11.95 -9.00 7.84
C VAL A 192 -12.37 -8.26 9.12
N ALA A 193 -11.58 -8.34 10.19
CA ALA A 193 -11.86 -7.63 11.44
C ALA A 193 -11.85 -6.10 11.25
N ALA A 194 -10.96 -5.59 10.42
CA ALA A 194 -10.89 -4.17 10.10
C ALA A 194 -11.93 -3.72 9.06
N ALA A 195 -12.63 -4.63 8.38
CA ALA A 195 -13.33 -4.33 7.14
C ALA A 195 -14.36 -3.22 7.24
N GLY A 196 -15.14 -3.23 8.32
CA GLY A 196 -16.18 -2.23 8.61
C GLY A 196 -15.69 -1.00 9.37
N SER A 197 -14.38 -0.86 9.60
CA SER A 197 -13.85 0.32 10.31
C SER A 197 -14.14 1.58 9.50
N PRO A 198 -14.70 2.63 10.12
CA PRO A 198 -15.08 3.84 9.41
C PRO A 198 -13.84 4.62 8.94
N ILE A 199 -13.93 5.22 7.75
CA ILE A 199 -12.91 6.13 7.20
C ILE A 199 -13.45 7.55 7.26
N GLU A 200 -13.03 8.25 8.31
CA GLU A 200 -13.46 9.60 8.63
C GLU A 200 -12.27 10.56 8.62
N TYR A 201 -12.50 11.80 8.23
CA TYR A 201 -11.42 12.79 8.15
C TYR A 201 -11.93 14.20 8.44
N LYS A 202 -11.34 14.82 9.46
CA LYS A 202 -11.64 16.16 9.93
C LYS A 202 -10.37 16.99 9.99
N VAL A 203 -10.42 18.20 9.45
CA VAL A 203 -9.29 19.15 9.49
C VAL A 203 -9.58 20.31 10.42
N SER A 204 -8.58 20.74 11.21
CA SER A 204 -8.67 21.94 12.03
C SER A 204 -8.01 23.11 11.32
N ILE A 205 -8.81 24.08 10.89
CA ILE A 205 -8.34 25.25 10.15
C ILE A 205 -8.75 26.50 10.91
N GLY A 206 -7.78 27.11 11.56
CA GLY A 206 -7.97 28.38 12.24
C GLY A 206 -8.95 28.35 13.41
N GLY A 207 -9.01 27.22 14.12
CA GLY A 207 -9.89 27.01 15.27
C GLY A 207 -11.29 26.50 14.91
N GLU A 208 -11.60 26.33 13.62
CA GLU A 208 -12.80 25.61 13.18
C GLU A 208 -12.42 24.20 12.75
N GLU A 209 -13.25 23.23 13.11
CA GLU A 209 -13.17 21.87 12.59
C GLU A 209 -14.10 21.71 11.38
N ILE A 210 -13.55 21.19 10.28
CA ILE A 210 -14.27 20.97 9.03
C ILE A 210 -14.14 19.49 8.68
N TRP A 211 -15.28 18.82 8.53
CA TRP A 211 -15.33 17.46 7.99
C TRP A 211 -15.03 17.48 6.50
N VAL A 212 -14.00 16.72 6.11
CA VAL A 212 -13.63 16.47 4.71
C VAL A 212 -14.21 15.13 4.27
N LEU A 213 -14.12 14.11 5.14
CA LEU A 213 -14.86 12.85 5.05
C LEU A 213 -15.72 12.72 6.32
N PRO A 214 -16.99 13.14 6.29
CA PRO A 214 -17.88 13.08 7.45
C PRO A 214 -18.37 11.64 7.71
N PRO A 215 -18.75 11.27 8.95
CA PRO A 215 -19.29 9.95 9.26
C PRO A 215 -20.50 9.56 8.40
N GLU A 216 -21.33 10.53 8.01
CA GLU A 216 -22.50 10.34 7.16
C GLU A 216 -22.15 9.90 5.73
N ALA A 217 -20.88 10.01 5.31
CA ALA A 217 -20.41 9.45 4.04
C ALA A 217 -20.39 7.92 4.03
N GLY A 218 -20.37 7.28 5.20
CA GLY A 218 -20.45 5.82 5.34
C GLY A 218 -19.26 5.06 4.73
N LEU A 219 -18.12 5.71 4.55
CA LEU A 219 -16.92 5.10 3.98
C LEU A 219 -16.30 4.11 4.98
N THR A 220 -15.85 2.97 4.47
CA THR A 220 -15.29 1.85 5.23
C THR A 220 -13.90 1.46 4.75
N PHE A 221 -13.11 0.87 5.64
CA PHE A 221 -11.73 0.50 5.38
C PHE A 221 -11.58 -0.45 4.18
N LEU A 222 -12.36 -1.54 4.10
CA LEU A 222 -12.11 -2.58 3.10
C LEU A 222 -12.47 -2.11 1.69
N VAL A 223 -13.73 -1.70 1.50
CA VAL A 223 -14.29 -1.41 0.18
C VAL A 223 -13.75 -0.11 -0.39
N ASP A 224 -13.62 0.92 0.44
CA ASP A 224 -13.35 2.28 -0.03
C ASP A 224 -11.86 2.63 -0.03
N VAL A 225 -11.01 1.86 0.66
CA VAL A 225 -9.57 2.16 0.76
C VAL A 225 -8.67 0.95 0.47
N ALA A 226 -8.90 -0.20 1.12
CA ALA A 226 -7.99 -1.34 1.03
C ALA A 226 -8.01 -2.03 -0.34
N VAL A 227 -9.20 -2.38 -0.87
CA VAL A 227 -9.32 -3.00 -2.21
C VAL A 227 -8.73 -2.08 -3.31
N PRO A 228 -9.06 -0.77 -3.35
CA PRO A 228 -8.45 0.14 -4.31
C PRO A 228 -6.93 0.29 -4.15
N TYR A 229 -6.41 0.25 -2.91
CA TYR A 229 -4.97 0.26 -2.67
C TYR A 229 -4.28 -0.95 -3.32
N VAL A 230 -4.82 -2.15 -3.12
CA VAL A 230 -4.26 -3.37 -3.72
C VAL A 230 -4.23 -3.25 -5.24
N GLU A 231 -5.32 -2.78 -5.85
CA GLU A 231 -5.39 -2.54 -7.29
C GLU A 231 -4.31 -1.55 -7.77
N ALA A 232 -4.23 -0.38 -7.12
CA ALA A 232 -3.36 0.70 -7.55
C ALA A 232 -1.87 0.43 -7.29
N VAL A 233 -1.51 -0.22 -6.18
CA VAL A 233 -0.13 -0.37 -5.72
C VAL A 233 0.43 -1.77 -5.98
N PHE A 234 -0.35 -2.83 -5.78
CA PHE A 234 0.16 -4.20 -5.92
C PHE A 234 0.08 -4.70 -7.35
N PHE A 235 -0.97 -4.33 -8.09
CA PHE A 235 -1.15 -4.73 -9.47
C PHE A 235 -0.61 -3.68 -10.45
N ARG A 236 -1.19 -2.47 -10.42
CA ARG A 236 -0.90 -1.47 -11.46
C ARG A 236 0.45 -0.79 -11.28
N GLY A 237 0.68 -0.16 -10.13
CA GLY A 237 1.87 0.65 -9.88
C GLY A 237 2.04 1.81 -10.87
N MET A 238 3.17 2.52 -10.80
CA MET A 238 3.57 3.42 -11.88
C MET A 238 4.72 2.80 -12.68
N PRO A 239 4.81 3.02 -13.99
CA PRO A 239 5.95 2.56 -14.78
C PRO A 239 7.27 3.09 -14.21
N PHE A 240 8.26 2.22 -14.02
CA PHE A 240 9.52 2.66 -13.43
C PHE A 240 10.38 3.35 -14.49
N LEU A 241 10.80 4.58 -14.19
CA LEU A 241 11.64 5.38 -15.08
C LEU A 241 12.96 4.67 -15.45
N GLY A 242 13.45 3.78 -14.58
CA GLY A 242 14.66 3.00 -14.81
C GLY A 242 14.47 1.71 -15.63
N THR A 243 13.23 1.25 -15.89
CA THR A 243 12.99 -0.02 -16.59
C THR A 243 12.24 0.13 -17.91
N VAL A 244 11.49 1.21 -18.10
CA VAL A 244 10.69 1.42 -19.33
C VAL A 244 10.85 2.83 -19.89
N SER A 245 10.68 2.93 -21.21
CA SER A 245 10.70 4.19 -21.94
C SER A 245 9.32 4.83 -21.99
N TYR A 246 9.24 6.09 -21.57
CA TYR A 246 8.06 6.95 -21.71
C TYR A 246 7.91 7.54 -23.12
N ASN A 247 8.79 7.16 -24.06
CA ASN A 247 8.64 7.57 -25.45
C ASN A 247 7.36 6.96 -26.05
N ALA A 248 6.38 7.81 -26.35
CA ALA A 248 5.10 7.42 -26.94
C ALA A 248 5.24 6.62 -28.25
N GLN A 249 6.32 6.82 -29.01
CA GLN A 249 6.59 6.05 -30.23
C GLN A 249 7.03 4.61 -29.93
N ALA A 250 7.71 4.39 -28.81
CA ALA A 250 8.21 3.07 -28.42
C ALA A 250 7.10 2.15 -27.88
N ARG A 251 5.97 2.73 -27.43
CA ARG A 251 4.77 2.02 -26.93
C ARG A 251 5.10 0.95 -25.88
N GLN A 252 6.09 1.20 -25.03
CA GLN A 252 6.44 0.28 -23.93
C GLN A 252 5.48 0.38 -22.75
N ILE A 253 4.76 1.50 -22.63
CA ILE A 253 3.73 1.73 -21.62
C ILE A 253 2.37 1.68 -22.34
N SER A 254 1.43 0.90 -21.81
CA SER A 254 0.07 0.84 -22.36
C SER A 254 -0.58 2.23 -22.28
N PRO A 255 -1.36 2.64 -23.30
CA PRO A 255 -2.22 3.82 -23.17
C PRO A 255 -3.42 3.55 -22.24
N ASP A 256 -3.79 2.29 -22.03
CA ASP A 256 -4.84 1.90 -21.09
C ASP A 256 -4.24 1.67 -19.72
N ILE A 257 -4.70 2.45 -18.74
CA ILE A 257 -4.23 2.40 -17.36
C ILE A 257 -4.57 1.07 -16.68
N SER A 258 -5.64 0.39 -17.11
CA SER A 258 -6.06 -0.90 -16.56
C SER A 258 -5.10 -2.04 -16.90
N ASP A 259 -4.28 -1.87 -17.95
CA ASP A 259 -3.26 -2.83 -18.37
C ASP A 259 -1.93 -2.68 -17.62
N PHE A 260 -1.84 -1.75 -16.66
CA PHE A 260 -0.58 -1.48 -15.96
C PHE A 260 -0.18 -2.68 -15.10
N LYS A 261 1.10 -3.06 -15.18
CA LYS A 261 1.70 -4.24 -14.54
C LYS A 261 3.05 -3.89 -13.94
N TYR A 262 3.08 -2.85 -13.12
CA TYR A 262 4.29 -2.33 -12.47
C TYR A 262 4.22 -2.40 -10.95
N GLY A 263 3.13 -2.93 -10.39
CA GLY A 263 2.97 -3.10 -8.96
C GLY A 263 3.88 -4.20 -8.38
N ALA A 264 3.87 -4.33 -7.05
CA ALA A 264 4.78 -5.22 -6.31
C ALA A 264 4.78 -6.68 -6.78
N LEU A 265 3.66 -7.20 -7.29
CA LEU A 265 3.56 -8.58 -7.78
C LEU A 265 4.18 -8.77 -9.18
N TYR A 266 4.31 -7.71 -9.97
CA TYR A 266 4.84 -7.75 -11.34
C TYR A 266 6.30 -7.27 -11.44
N ALA A 267 6.71 -6.41 -10.51
CA ALA A 267 8.02 -5.80 -10.49
C ALA A 267 9.15 -6.85 -10.47
N ASP A 268 10.16 -6.66 -11.32
CA ASP A 268 11.41 -7.40 -11.24
C ASP A 268 12.20 -6.94 -10.01
N PRO A 269 12.58 -7.85 -9.08
CA PRO A 269 13.35 -7.49 -7.89
C PRO A 269 14.84 -7.22 -8.19
N ILE A 270 15.38 -7.72 -9.30
CA ILE A 270 16.82 -7.61 -9.63
C ILE A 270 17.31 -6.15 -9.74
N PRO A 271 16.59 -5.23 -10.41
CA PRO A 271 17.04 -3.83 -10.52
C PRO A 271 16.88 -3.02 -9.22
N SER A 272 16.46 -3.62 -8.10
CA SER A 272 16.40 -2.94 -6.81
C SER A 272 17.72 -2.23 -6.48
N MET A 273 17.61 -1.04 -5.89
CA MET A 273 18.71 -0.09 -5.64
C MET A 273 19.30 0.57 -6.90
N GLY A 274 18.78 0.25 -8.10
CA GLY A 274 19.09 0.96 -9.33
C GLY A 274 18.48 2.36 -9.39
N ALA A 275 19.09 3.23 -10.20
CA ALA A 275 18.55 4.56 -10.45
C ALA A 275 17.18 4.49 -11.17
N GLY A 276 16.21 5.27 -10.71
CA GLY A 276 14.87 5.30 -11.30
C GLY A 276 13.95 4.14 -10.91
N ILE A 277 14.28 3.43 -9.82
CA ILE A 277 13.50 2.29 -9.28
C ILE A 277 12.89 2.68 -7.90
N PRO A 278 11.63 3.14 -7.84
CA PRO A 278 11.03 3.67 -6.61
C PRO A 278 10.99 2.69 -5.42
N PRO A 279 10.70 1.38 -5.58
CA PRO A 279 10.66 0.43 -4.46
C PRO A 279 11.96 0.33 -3.65
N SER A 280 13.09 0.74 -4.22
CA SER A 280 14.39 0.77 -3.54
C SER A 280 14.37 1.58 -2.24
N LEU A 281 13.58 2.65 -2.18
CA LEU A 281 13.39 3.46 -0.97
C LEU A 281 12.80 2.63 0.17
N CYS A 282 11.79 1.80 -0.13
CA CYS A 282 11.18 0.89 0.84
C CYS A 282 12.13 -0.24 1.24
N MET A 283 12.89 -0.80 0.29
CA MET A 283 13.87 -1.84 0.59
C MET A 283 14.96 -1.32 1.54
N GLN A 284 15.42 -0.08 1.32
CA GLN A 284 16.40 0.58 2.20
C GLN A 284 15.83 0.85 3.59
N ASP A 285 14.55 1.22 3.70
CA ASP A 285 13.89 1.44 4.98
C ASP A 285 13.70 0.13 5.74
N MET A 286 13.27 -0.94 5.06
CA MET A 286 13.15 -2.26 5.66
C MET A 286 14.52 -2.82 6.09
N TYR A 287 15.59 -2.54 5.34
CA TYR A 287 16.94 -2.92 5.74
C TYR A 287 17.34 -2.33 7.10
N ARG A 288 16.91 -1.10 7.43
CA ARG A 288 17.18 -0.48 8.75
C ARG A 288 16.49 -1.18 9.91
N HIS A 289 15.41 -1.90 9.62
CA HIS A 289 14.57 -2.61 10.59
C HIS A 289 14.58 -4.12 10.36
N LEU A 290 15.63 -4.64 9.69
CA LEU A 290 15.70 -6.05 9.34
C LEU A 290 15.91 -6.92 10.60
N PRO A 291 15.04 -7.90 10.88
CA PRO A 291 15.26 -8.82 11.99
C PRO A 291 16.56 -9.62 11.83
N GLU A 292 17.23 -9.90 12.95
CA GLU A 292 18.51 -10.62 12.98
C GLU A 292 18.38 -12.01 12.33
N GLU A 293 17.29 -12.72 12.58
CA GLU A 293 17.05 -14.05 11.99
C GLU A 293 17.05 -14.01 10.45
N LEU A 294 16.40 -13.01 9.86
CA LEU A 294 16.36 -12.85 8.41
C LEU A 294 17.69 -12.36 7.84
N SER A 295 18.39 -11.48 8.56
CA SER A 295 19.73 -11.03 8.20
C SER A 295 20.72 -12.20 8.13
N LEU A 296 20.70 -13.08 9.14
CA LEU A 296 21.52 -14.29 9.20
C LEU A 296 21.13 -15.27 8.10
N TRP A 297 19.83 -15.44 7.82
CA TRP A 297 19.40 -16.28 6.71
C TRP A 297 19.97 -15.77 5.37
N TYR A 298 20.02 -14.45 5.15
CA TYR A 298 20.61 -13.87 3.94
C TYR A 298 22.13 -14.05 3.83
N ASP A 299 22.87 -14.27 4.92
CA ASP A 299 24.32 -14.52 4.86
C ASP A 299 24.66 -15.78 4.06
N ASP A 300 23.84 -16.81 4.19
CA ASP A 300 24.03 -18.12 3.55
C ASP A 300 23.35 -18.23 2.17
N HIS A 301 22.68 -17.17 1.71
CA HIS A 301 21.90 -17.16 0.48
C HIS A 301 22.30 -16.02 -0.47
N GLY A 302 21.94 -16.14 -1.75
CA GLY A 302 22.24 -15.11 -2.75
C GLY A 302 23.73 -14.80 -2.85
N ARG A 303 24.10 -13.54 -2.60
CA ARG A 303 25.50 -13.07 -2.49
C ARG A 303 25.80 -12.56 -1.07
N GLY A 304 25.16 -13.13 -0.06
CA GLY A 304 25.27 -12.68 1.32
C GLY A 304 24.75 -11.25 1.50
N GLN A 305 25.37 -10.49 2.39
CA GLN A 305 25.02 -9.08 2.60
C GLN A 305 25.25 -8.16 1.37
N THR A 306 25.97 -8.63 0.33
CA THR A 306 26.26 -7.82 -0.86
C THR A 306 24.99 -7.47 -1.64
N ASP A 307 24.03 -8.40 -1.72
CA ASP A 307 22.77 -8.22 -2.45
C ASP A 307 21.55 -8.20 -1.52
N VAL A 308 21.75 -7.86 -0.24
CA VAL A 308 20.70 -7.90 0.80
C VAL A 308 19.42 -7.15 0.39
N HIS A 309 19.53 -6.01 -0.28
CA HIS A 309 18.35 -5.25 -0.73
C HIS A 309 17.54 -5.96 -1.82
N ILE A 310 18.20 -6.74 -2.68
CA ILE A 310 17.53 -7.59 -3.68
C ILE A 310 16.85 -8.75 -2.95
N GLN A 311 17.53 -9.36 -1.97
CA GLN A 311 16.97 -10.45 -1.17
C GLN A 311 15.74 -9.99 -0.35
N ILE A 312 15.79 -8.80 0.26
CA ILE A 312 14.64 -8.15 0.91
C ILE A 312 13.51 -7.97 -0.10
N CYS A 313 13.79 -7.49 -1.31
CA CYS A 313 12.75 -7.32 -2.34
C CYS A 313 12.09 -8.65 -2.74
N ILE A 314 12.87 -9.73 -2.84
CA ILE A 314 12.34 -11.07 -3.11
C ILE A 314 11.47 -11.56 -1.97
N SER A 315 11.92 -11.47 -0.71
CA SER A 315 11.12 -11.86 0.45
C SER A 315 9.85 -11.00 0.58
N PHE A 316 9.97 -9.70 0.32
CA PHE A 316 8.85 -8.78 0.27
C PHE A 316 7.84 -9.20 -0.80
N GLN A 317 8.28 -9.53 -2.02
CA GLN A 317 7.39 -9.99 -3.07
C GLN A 317 6.67 -11.31 -2.70
N LYS A 318 7.37 -12.26 -2.05
CA LYS A 318 6.74 -13.47 -1.49
C LYS A 318 5.64 -13.11 -0.49
N SER A 319 5.92 -12.17 0.42
CA SER A 319 4.94 -11.71 1.40
C SER A 319 3.74 -11.02 0.74
N MET A 320 3.94 -10.27 -0.35
CA MET A 320 2.84 -9.64 -1.08
C MET A 320 1.94 -10.68 -1.75
N PHE A 321 2.47 -11.82 -2.20
CA PHE A 321 1.62 -12.94 -2.62
C PHE A 321 0.78 -13.51 -1.48
N CYS A 322 1.32 -13.60 -0.26
CA CYS A 322 0.54 -14.00 0.93
C CYS A 322 -0.56 -12.99 1.26
N VAL A 323 -0.25 -11.68 1.24
CA VAL A 323 -1.23 -10.62 1.46
C VAL A 323 -2.33 -10.64 0.39
N THR A 324 -1.97 -10.80 -0.88
CA THR A 324 -2.94 -10.93 -1.97
C THR A 324 -3.79 -12.20 -1.83
N ASN A 325 -3.19 -13.33 -1.46
CA ASN A 325 -3.94 -14.55 -1.17
C ASN A 325 -4.96 -14.35 -0.04
N ALA A 326 -4.55 -13.68 1.04
CA ALA A 326 -5.41 -13.37 2.17
C ALA A 326 -6.58 -12.45 1.78
N ALA A 327 -6.31 -11.43 0.95
CA ALA A 327 -7.35 -10.55 0.44
C ALA A 327 -8.35 -11.29 -0.45
N ILE A 328 -7.87 -12.15 -1.37
CA ILE A 328 -8.73 -12.98 -2.22
C ILE A 328 -9.60 -13.91 -1.35
N ALA A 329 -8.99 -14.60 -0.39
CA ALA A 329 -9.71 -15.50 0.52
C ALA A 329 -10.76 -14.77 1.38
N GLY A 330 -10.42 -13.58 1.89
CA GLY A 330 -11.34 -12.77 2.71
C GLY A 330 -12.49 -12.13 1.92
N THR A 331 -12.46 -12.20 0.59
CA THR A 331 -13.47 -11.63 -0.32
C THR A 331 -14.10 -12.69 -1.23
N MET A 332 -13.90 -13.98 -0.92
CA MET A 332 -14.58 -15.07 -1.63
C MET A 332 -16.10 -14.88 -1.53
N PRO A 333 -16.85 -15.05 -2.63
CA PRO A 333 -18.30 -14.88 -2.63
C PRO A 333 -19.03 -15.78 -1.62
N HIS A 334 -18.55 -17.03 -1.47
CA HIS A 334 -19.14 -18.02 -0.58
C HIS A 334 -18.04 -18.78 0.21
N PRO A 335 -18.38 -19.43 1.33
CA PRO A 335 -17.46 -20.31 2.05
C PRO A 335 -16.86 -21.40 1.14
N LEU A 336 -15.58 -21.72 1.33
CA LEU A 336 -14.88 -22.73 0.52
C LEU A 336 -15.40 -24.15 0.78
N ASP A 337 -16.02 -24.38 1.94
CA ASP A 337 -16.61 -25.64 2.36
C ASP A 337 -18.11 -25.78 1.99
N SER A 338 -18.64 -24.86 1.17
CA SER A 338 -20.02 -24.95 0.69
C SER A 338 -20.24 -26.21 -0.15
N GLU A 339 -21.35 -26.91 0.10
CA GLU A 339 -21.81 -28.07 -0.68
C GLU A 339 -22.75 -27.67 -1.84
N ASP A 340 -23.14 -26.39 -1.93
CA ASP A 340 -24.01 -25.89 -3.01
C ASP A 340 -23.22 -25.72 -4.32
N LEU A 341 -23.72 -26.34 -5.39
CA LEU A 341 -23.08 -26.33 -6.70
C LEU A 341 -23.02 -24.92 -7.33
N GLU A 342 -24.02 -24.07 -7.08
CA GLU A 342 -24.02 -22.69 -7.59
C GLU A 342 -22.97 -21.84 -6.85
N GLU A 343 -22.86 -22.02 -5.54
CA GLU A 343 -21.86 -21.33 -4.72
C GLU A 343 -20.42 -21.76 -5.08
N GLN A 344 -20.20 -23.07 -5.28
CA GLN A 344 -18.93 -23.59 -5.77
C GLN A 344 -18.57 -23.05 -7.16
N ALA A 345 -19.55 -22.95 -8.06
CA ALA A 345 -19.34 -22.38 -9.39
C ALA A 345 -18.99 -20.88 -9.31
N ALA A 346 -19.64 -20.12 -8.43
CA ALA A 346 -19.33 -18.71 -8.19
C ALA A 346 -17.91 -18.51 -7.64
N ASN A 347 -17.51 -19.31 -6.63
CA ASN A 347 -16.15 -19.31 -6.11
C ASN A 347 -15.11 -19.67 -7.17
N ARG A 348 -15.41 -20.67 -8.03
CA ARG A 348 -14.53 -21.04 -9.14
C ARG A 348 -14.38 -19.91 -10.16
N ALA A 349 -15.46 -19.24 -10.55
CA ALA A 349 -15.40 -18.10 -11.45
C ALA A 349 -14.58 -16.93 -10.86
N TYR A 350 -14.72 -16.70 -9.55
CA TYR A 350 -13.93 -15.71 -8.82
C TYR A 350 -12.42 -16.06 -8.82
N ALA A 351 -12.08 -17.32 -8.53
CA ALA A 351 -10.70 -17.82 -8.57
C ALA A 351 -10.11 -17.79 -9.99
N GLU A 352 -10.91 -18.10 -11.03
CA GLU A 352 -10.51 -18.00 -12.43
C GLU A 352 -10.16 -16.55 -12.82
N ALA A 353 -10.97 -15.58 -12.41
CA ALA A 353 -10.72 -14.17 -12.65
C ALA A 353 -9.40 -13.71 -12.00
N TRP A 354 -9.18 -14.05 -10.73
CA TRP A 354 -7.96 -13.69 -10.01
C TRP A 354 -6.71 -14.41 -10.54
N SER A 355 -6.80 -15.72 -10.77
CA SER A 355 -5.69 -16.49 -11.33
C SER A 355 -5.25 -15.95 -12.69
N GLY A 356 -6.19 -15.55 -13.55
CA GLY A 356 -5.90 -14.91 -14.83
C GLY A 356 -5.03 -13.66 -14.70
N ARG A 357 -5.26 -12.85 -13.65
CA ARG A 357 -4.41 -11.68 -13.33
C ARG A 357 -3.02 -12.10 -12.83
N LEU A 358 -2.98 -13.09 -11.92
CA LEU A 358 -1.75 -13.60 -11.31
C LEU A 358 -0.80 -14.28 -12.32
N MET A 359 -1.32 -14.75 -13.46
CA MET A 359 -0.50 -15.38 -14.49
C MET A 359 0.58 -14.46 -15.06
N GLY A 360 0.36 -13.14 -15.05
CA GLY A 360 1.34 -12.15 -15.49
C GLY A 360 2.36 -11.72 -14.43
N CYS A 361 2.19 -12.12 -13.17
CA CYS A 361 3.06 -11.74 -12.07
C CYS A 361 4.39 -12.51 -12.07
N GLN A 362 5.33 -12.11 -11.21
CA GLN A 362 6.59 -12.81 -10.95
C GLN A 362 6.38 -14.12 -10.19
N ARG A 363 5.74 -15.10 -10.84
CA ARG A 363 5.36 -16.40 -10.24
C ARG A 363 6.56 -17.23 -9.75
N VAL A 364 7.79 -16.85 -10.10
CA VAL A 364 9.02 -17.45 -9.53
C VAL A 364 9.04 -17.31 -8.01
N ALA A 365 8.47 -16.23 -7.46
CA ALA A 365 8.35 -16.04 -6.03
C ALA A 365 7.48 -17.11 -5.33
N LEU A 366 6.62 -17.82 -6.07
CA LEU A 366 5.72 -18.85 -5.51
C LEU A 366 6.39 -20.22 -5.30
N LEU A 367 7.62 -20.41 -5.80
CA LEU A 367 8.33 -21.69 -5.87
C LEU A 367 9.10 -22.07 -4.62
#